data_AF-A0A3M7MVC9-F1
#
_entry.id   AF-A0A3M7MVC9-F1
#
_cell.length_a   1.000
_cell.length_b   1.000
_cell.length_c   1.000
_cell.angle_alpha   90.00
_cell.angle_beta   90.00
_cell.angle_gamma   90.00
#
_symmetry.space_group_name_H-M   'P 1'
#
loop_
_entity.id
_entity.type
_entity.pdbx_description
1 polymer ?
#
loop_
_entity_poly.entity_id
_entity_poly.type
_entity_poly.pdbx_seq_one_letter_code
_entity_poly.pdbx_strand_id
1 'polypeptide(L)'
;MPPKKKVERAATENISLGPQVREGELVFGVARIFASFNDTFVHVTDLSGRETICRVTGGMKVKADRDESSPYAAMLAAQDVAQRCKELGITALHIKIRATGGNGTKTPGPGAQSALRALARSGMKIGRIEDVTPTPSDSTRRKGGRRGLDLLSFESSPNLRGVTNVPPGFHFLYASPNASLSIRHGRWLKIPPRQREPVVLVFKWIGTDEHLSLLPANNSEASAATRAIPSLQAAQGLVEYQAVEDATSDAAAANKQDDIHPRRAAPSDWARLVSHVDDGVLNNILPAAGDEWTLTSVSSAPEDAEHIPGLSHLEASSVLAGETKLSFVSVNLKQTWPTDAIGRERTDGARDRSWYLGHLIDALIPQPGGTRQAGARALLGELQFCFVMVLVLANYSCLEQWKRILSVILTCQTALGQIEAFFVEVIKLLRLQMAHVDDVDGGLFELRDESSSSWLRLLIRKFRNSVEEYTKDGDALWNELDAFEAFMKDHYNWDSGRNWLKRGMVELEDGDKVELTVDGADEDEETGEYAPVIVET
;
A
#
# COMPACT_ATOMS: atom_id res chain seq x y z
N MET A 1 46.96 35.22 -9.23
CA MET A 1 46.47 34.78 -7.90
C MET A 1 47.34 33.64 -7.41
N PRO A 2 47.81 33.63 -6.15
CA PRO A 2 48.49 32.46 -5.59
C PRO A 2 47.46 31.33 -5.36
N PRO A 3 47.87 30.05 -5.41
CA PRO A 3 46.94 28.93 -5.23
C PRO A 3 46.41 28.90 -3.80
N LYS A 4 45.10 28.74 -3.65
CA LYS A 4 44.41 28.65 -2.35
C LYS A 4 44.96 27.45 -1.57
N LYS A 5 45.50 27.73 -0.38
CA LYS A 5 45.99 26.76 0.60
C LYS A 5 44.83 25.83 1.01
N LYS A 6 44.97 24.52 0.80
CA LYS A 6 44.04 23.50 1.28
C LYS A 6 44.00 23.59 2.82
N VAL A 7 42.86 23.96 3.38
CA VAL A 7 42.64 23.92 4.83
C VAL A 7 42.42 22.45 5.19
N GLU A 8 43.40 21.83 5.82
CA GLU A 8 43.23 20.52 6.46
C GLU A 8 42.18 20.68 7.57
N ARG A 9 41.06 19.95 7.46
CA ARG A 9 40.10 19.82 8.55
C ARG A 9 40.78 19.06 9.67
N ALA A 10 40.94 19.70 10.83
CA ALA A 10 41.42 19.05 12.04
C ALA A 10 40.58 17.80 12.34
N ALA A 11 41.25 16.70 12.69
CA ALA A 11 40.59 15.47 13.12
C ALA A 11 39.77 15.77 14.38
N THR A 12 38.45 15.58 14.31
CA THR A 12 37.57 15.69 15.46
C THR A 12 37.92 14.57 16.44
N GLU A 13 38.45 14.91 17.62
CA GLU A 13 38.64 13.93 18.69
C GLU A 13 37.26 13.40 19.12
N ASN A 14 37.04 12.09 18.99
CA ASN A 14 35.82 11.43 19.47
C ASN A 14 35.85 11.36 21.01
N ILE A 15 35.42 12.44 21.65
CA ILE A 15 35.18 12.47 23.10
C ILE A 15 33.95 11.59 23.38
N SER A 16 34.15 10.41 23.97
CA SER A 16 33.05 9.55 24.41
C SER A 16 32.47 10.08 25.72
N LEU A 17 31.24 10.63 25.67
CA LEU A 17 30.54 11.25 26.80
C LEU A 17 29.62 10.26 27.55
N GLY A 18 29.92 8.96 27.48
CA GLY A 18 29.08 7.88 28.02
C GLY A 18 29.63 7.18 29.27
N PRO A 19 28.81 6.34 29.93
CA PRO A 19 29.29 5.45 30.98
C PRO A 19 30.40 4.54 30.45
N GLN A 20 31.52 4.45 31.18
CA GLN A 20 32.62 3.55 30.82
C GLN A 20 32.23 2.12 31.16
N VAL A 21 31.83 1.37 30.13
CA VAL A 21 31.30 0.00 30.27
C VAL A 21 32.31 -0.99 29.68
N ARG A 22 32.39 -2.18 30.28
CA ARG A 22 33.28 -3.25 29.81
C ARG A 22 32.81 -3.75 28.45
N GLU A 23 33.75 -4.21 27.63
CA GLU A 23 33.42 -4.83 26.33
C GLU A 23 32.41 -5.98 26.52
N GLY A 24 31.23 -5.84 25.90
CA GLY A 24 30.16 -6.85 25.93
C GLY A 24 29.03 -6.61 26.93
N GLU A 25 29.15 -5.64 27.84
CA GLU A 25 28.07 -5.30 28.78
C GLU A 25 27.05 -4.35 28.13
N LEU A 26 25.77 -4.66 28.31
CA LEU A 26 24.68 -3.93 27.65
C LEU A 26 24.19 -2.78 28.51
N VAL A 27 24.37 -1.56 28.01
CA VAL A 27 23.76 -0.36 28.60
C VAL A 27 22.37 -0.18 27.99
N PHE A 28 21.36 -0.30 28.85
CA PHE A 28 19.96 -0.15 28.45
C PHE A 28 19.50 1.31 28.57
N GLY A 29 18.90 1.82 27.50
CA GLY A 29 18.03 3.00 27.53
C GLY A 29 16.55 2.63 27.32
N VAL A 30 15.66 3.60 27.43
CA VAL A 30 14.24 3.44 27.12
C VAL A 30 13.89 4.32 25.91
N ALA A 31 13.56 3.70 24.78
CA ALA A 31 13.08 4.38 23.60
C ALA A 31 11.54 4.48 23.64
N ARG A 32 11.03 5.70 23.79
CA ARG A 32 9.62 6.05 23.72
C ARG A 32 9.32 6.47 22.28
N ILE A 33 8.65 5.60 21.54
CA ILE A 33 8.19 5.87 20.18
C ILE A 33 6.75 6.35 20.29
N PHE A 34 6.53 7.65 20.12
CA PHE A 34 5.20 8.22 20.00
C PHE A 34 4.87 8.38 18.52
N ALA A 35 4.04 7.48 18.01
CA ALA A 35 3.65 7.46 16.60
C ALA A 35 2.21 7.94 16.49
N SER A 36 2.04 9.15 15.95
CA SER A 36 0.75 9.69 15.56
C SER A 36 0.61 9.60 14.04
N PHE A 37 -0.57 9.95 13.54
CA PHE A 37 -0.80 10.04 12.09
C PHE A 37 -0.26 11.34 11.48
N ASN A 38 0.21 12.28 12.30
CA ASN A 38 0.80 13.53 11.84
C ASN A 38 2.32 13.45 11.83
N ASP A 39 2.93 12.91 12.89
CA ASP A 39 4.39 12.78 13.02
C ASP A 39 4.74 11.59 13.94
N THR A 40 5.97 11.10 13.80
CA THR A 40 6.58 10.05 14.64
C THR A 40 7.73 10.62 15.46
N PHE A 41 7.61 10.56 16.78
CA PHE A 41 8.62 11.03 17.72
C PHE A 41 9.40 9.83 18.26
N VAL A 42 10.71 9.85 18.11
CA VAL A 42 11.62 8.89 18.72
C VAL A 42 12.38 9.59 19.84
N HIS A 43 12.03 9.28 21.09
CA HIS A 43 12.60 9.89 22.29
C HIS A 43 13.28 8.83 23.15
N VAL A 44 14.58 8.93 23.35
CA VAL A 44 15.34 8.01 24.19
C VAL A 44 15.67 8.67 25.51
N THR A 45 15.35 7.96 26.60
CA THR A 45 15.67 8.35 27.97
C THR A 45 16.56 7.30 28.64
N ASP A 46 17.09 7.67 29.79
CA ASP A 46 17.68 6.70 30.73
C ASP A 46 16.62 5.72 31.27
N LEU A 47 17.06 4.71 32.03
CA LEU A 47 16.18 3.71 32.65
C LEU A 47 15.18 4.33 33.64
N SER A 48 15.54 5.43 34.32
CA SER A 48 14.63 6.12 35.24
C SER A 48 13.58 6.96 34.51
N GLY A 49 13.82 7.29 33.24
CA GLY A 49 12.97 8.15 32.42
C GLY A 49 13.03 9.63 32.78
N ARG A 50 14.04 10.06 33.55
CA ARG A 50 14.21 11.45 34.00
C ARG A 50 15.13 12.23 33.08
N GLU A 51 16.14 11.58 32.51
CA GLU A 51 17.13 12.23 31.66
C GLU A 51 16.86 11.91 30.18
N THR A 52 16.84 12.95 29.35
CA THR A 52 16.68 12.80 27.90
C THR A 52 18.05 12.69 27.26
N ILE A 53 18.27 11.59 26.56
CA ILE A 53 19.51 11.29 25.87
C ILE A 53 19.45 11.89 24.47
N CYS A 54 18.39 11.58 23.72
CA CYS A 54 18.15 12.15 22.42
C CYS A 54 16.65 12.18 22.09
N ARG A 55 16.25 13.14 21.26
CA ARG A 55 14.90 13.27 20.73
C ARG A 55 14.97 13.75 19.29
N VAL A 56 14.39 12.97 18.39
CA VAL A 56 14.28 13.31 16.97
C VAL A 56 12.87 12.95 16.51
N THR A 57 12.32 13.74 15.59
CA THR A 57 10.98 13.49 15.02
C THR A 57 11.09 13.25 13.52
N GLY A 58 10.06 12.65 12.92
CA GLY A 58 9.96 12.46 11.47
C GLY A 58 10.00 13.79 10.74
N GLY A 59 9.25 14.79 11.22
CA GLY A 59 9.25 16.15 10.68
C GLY A 59 10.61 16.84 10.67
N MET A 60 11.52 16.52 11.61
CA MET A 60 12.89 17.04 11.57
C MET A 60 13.73 16.50 10.41
N LYS A 61 13.28 15.42 9.74
CA LYS A 61 14.00 14.73 8.67
C LYS A 61 13.44 14.98 7.28
N VAL A 62 12.23 15.49 7.18
CA VAL A 62 11.57 15.81 5.90
C VAL A 62 11.36 17.31 5.77
N LYS A 63 11.15 17.77 4.53
CA LYS A 63 10.91 19.19 4.23
C LYS A 63 9.44 19.54 4.07
N ALA A 64 8.59 18.55 3.86
CA ALA A 64 7.17 18.72 3.58
C ALA A 64 6.34 18.12 4.72
N ASP A 65 5.37 18.90 5.21
CA ASP A 65 4.51 18.54 6.35
C ASP A 65 3.70 17.25 6.11
N ARG A 66 3.39 16.93 4.85
CA ARG A 66 2.66 15.70 4.49
C ARG A 66 3.46 14.43 4.69
N ASP A 67 4.79 14.51 4.67
CA ASP A 67 5.68 13.35 4.73
C ASP A 67 6.15 13.05 6.16
N GLU A 68 5.78 13.86 7.15
CA GLU A 68 6.25 13.75 8.54
C GLU A 68 5.82 12.44 9.21
N SER A 69 4.61 11.96 8.90
CA SER A 69 4.08 10.69 9.40
C SER A 69 4.55 9.47 8.59
N SER A 70 5.29 9.69 7.50
CA SER A 70 5.69 8.62 6.61
C SER A 70 6.60 7.60 7.31
N PRO A 71 6.48 6.30 6.96
CA PRO A 71 7.43 5.26 7.34
C PRO A 71 8.90 5.65 7.10
N TYR A 72 9.17 6.35 6.00
CA TYR A 72 10.51 6.78 5.61
C TYR A 72 11.07 7.84 6.55
N ALA A 73 10.29 8.86 6.89
CA ALA A 73 10.68 9.89 7.85
C ALA A 73 10.98 9.30 9.24
N ALA A 74 10.11 8.39 9.71
CA ALA A 74 10.30 7.68 10.98
C ALA A 74 11.58 6.84 11.01
N MET A 75 11.93 6.18 9.89
CA MET A 75 13.17 5.42 9.75
C MET A 75 14.40 6.33 9.87
N LEU A 76 14.43 7.46 9.16
CA LEU A 76 15.55 8.42 9.22
C LEU A 76 15.72 9.00 10.62
N ALA A 77 14.61 9.30 11.31
CA ALA A 77 14.63 9.79 12.69
C ALA A 77 15.23 8.74 13.65
N ALA A 78 14.82 7.48 13.51
CA ALA A 78 15.33 6.37 14.30
C ALA A 78 16.82 6.07 14.05
N GLN A 79 17.30 6.19 12.81
CA GLN A 79 18.72 6.02 12.47
C GLN A 79 19.60 7.08 13.15
N ASP A 80 19.20 8.36 13.10
CA ASP A 80 19.92 9.45 13.78
C ASP A 80 19.91 9.24 15.30
N VAL A 81 18.76 8.86 15.86
CA VAL A 81 18.67 8.50 17.29
C VAL A 81 19.62 7.36 17.65
N ALA A 82 19.68 6.30 16.85
CA ALA A 82 20.57 5.18 17.10
C ALA A 82 22.05 5.59 17.04
N GLN A 83 22.41 6.46 16.10
CA GLN A 83 23.77 7.00 16.01
C GLN A 83 24.15 7.80 17.26
N ARG A 84 23.30 8.73 17.70
CA ARG A 84 23.53 9.53 18.92
C ARG A 84 23.59 8.66 20.18
N CYS A 85 22.76 7.63 20.26
CA CYS A 85 22.80 6.65 21.36
C CYS A 85 24.15 5.92 21.42
N LYS A 86 24.71 5.52 20.27
CA LYS A 86 26.02 4.87 20.20
C LYS A 86 27.16 5.79 20.62
N GLU A 87 27.11 7.06 20.21
CA GLU A 87 28.09 8.08 20.63
C GLU A 87 28.11 8.28 22.15
N LEU A 88 26.95 8.08 22.80
CA LEU A 88 26.79 8.17 24.26
C LEU A 88 26.97 6.81 24.99
N GLY A 89 27.38 5.75 24.28
CA GLY A 89 27.68 4.44 24.87
C GLY A 89 26.47 3.57 25.20
N ILE A 90 25.30 3.85 24.63
CA ILE A 90 24.09 3.04 24.81
C ILE A 90 24.05 1.96 23.73
N THR A 91 23.93 0.70 24.15
CA THR A 91 24.00 -0.47 23.26
C THR A 91 22.68 -1.20 23.12
N ALA A 92 21.76 -1.02 24.08
CA ALA A 92 20.48 -1.71 24.12
C ALA A 92 19.31 -0.78 24.48
N LEU A 93 18.11 -1.09 24.01
CA LEU A 93 16.90 -0.29 24.22
C LEU A 93 15.71 -1.15 24.64
N HIS A 94 14.95 -0.67 25.63
CA HIS A 94 13.57 -1.09 25.86
C HIS A 94 12.64 -0.16 25.09
N ILE A 95 11.72 -0.71 24.32
CA ILE A 95 10.86 0.05 23.43
C ILE A 95 9.48 0.18 24.05
N LYS A 96 9.01 1.42 24.14
CA LYS A 96 7.66 1.79 24.56
C LYS A 96 6.97 2.48 23.40
N ILE A 97 6.02 1.80 22.77
CA ILE A 97 5.23 2.34 21.67
C ILE A 97 4.00 3.01 22.26
N ARG A 98 3.68 4.20 21.76
CA ARG A 98 2.54 4.99 22.22
C ARG A 98 1.80 5.60 21.04
N ALA A 99 0.50 5.34 20.94
CA ALA A 99 -0.42 6.09 20.08
C ALA A 99 -0.96 7.34 20.80
N THR A 100 -1.72 8.17 20.09
CA THR A 100 -2.37 9.37 20.64
C THR A 100 -3.17 9.04 21.93
N GLY A 101 -3.94 7.95 21.90
CA GLY A 101 -4.69 7.44 23.03
C GLY A 101 -5.84 8.35 23.47
N GLY A 102 -6.45 8.00 24.61
CA GLY A 102 -7.61 8.74 25.12
C GLY A 102 -8.83 8.60 24.22
N ASN A 103 -9.43 9.74 23.88
CA ASN A 103 -10.51 9.85 22.89
C ASN A 103 -10.02 9.92 21.44
N GLY A 104 -8.72 9.90 21.20
CA GLY A 104 -8.11 9.75 19.88
C GLY A 104 -7.69 8.31 19.63
N THR A 105 -7.16 8.03 18.45
CA THR A 105 -6.74 6.67 18.02
C THR A 105 -5.90 5.94 19.06
N LYS A 106 -6.26 4.69 19.33
CA LYS A 106 -5.48 3.77 20.18
C LYS A 106 -4.45 2.98 19.38
N THR A 107 -4.65 2.86 18.07
CA THR A 107 -3.68 2.22 17.20
C THR A 107 -2.52 3.17 16.89
N PRO A 108 -1.26 2.72 17.01
CA PRO A 108 -0.09 3.53 16.65
C PRO A 108 -0.13 3.98 15.18
N GLY A 109 0.42 5.16 14.91
CA GLY A 109 0.58 5.65 13.54
C GLY A 109 1.55 4.81 12.70
N PRO A 110 1.55 4.98 11.37
CA PRO A 110 2.29 4.14 10.42
C PRO A 110 3.81 4.12 10.67
N GLY A 111 4.40 5.21 11.17
CA GLY A 111 5.83 5.27 11.49
C GLY A 111 6.27 4.45 12.71
N ALA A 112 5.35 3.89 13.51
CA ALA A 112 5.68 3.10 14.70
C ALA A 112 6.57 1.89 14.37
N GLN A 113 6.14 1.09 13.39
CA GLN A 113 6.86 -0.11 12.95
C GLN A 113 8.19 0.24 12.31
N SER A 114 8.19 1.24 11.44
CA SER A 114 9.37 1.67 10.71
C SER A 114 10.46 2.18 11.66
N ALA A 115 10.10 2.95 12.69
CA ALA A 115 11.04 3.40 13.72
C ALA A 115 11.61 2.23 14.55
N LEU A 116 10.75 1.31 15.00
CA LEU A 116 11.17 0.10 15.74
C LEU A 116 12.19 -0.71 14.94
N ARG A 117 11.88 -1.01 13.67
CA ARG A 117 12.74 -1.78 12.77
C ARG A 117 14.05 -1.05 12.45
N ALA A 118 13.99 0.26 12.25
CA ALA A 118 15.18 1.08 11.99
C ALA A 118 16.16 1.11 13.18
N LEU A 119 15.66 1.17 14.41
CA LEU A 119 16.49 1.07 15.61
C LEU A 119 17.23 -0.29 15.67
N ALA A 120 16.53 -1.37 15.33
CA ALA A 120 17.09 -2.70 15.29
C ALA A 120 18.15 -2.87 14.19
N ARG A 121 17.86 -2.41 12.96
CA ARG A 121 18.81 -2.40 11.84
C ARG A 121 20.06 -1.61 12.15
N SER A 122 19.92 -0.55 12.93
CA SER A 122 21.05 0.26 13.39
C SER A 122 21.92 -0.47 14.42
N GLY A 123 21.66 -1.75 14.73
CA GLY A 123 22.50 -2.58 15.60
C GLY A 123 22.23 -2.38 17.09
N MET A 124 21.13 -1.72 17.48
CA MET A 124 20.71 -1.62 18.88
C MET A 124 20.06 -2.94 19.30
N LYS A 125 20.46 -3.51 20.44
CA LYS A 125 19.80 -4.71 20.98
C LYS A 125 18.47 -4.33 21.61
N ILE A 126 17.38 -4.95 21.18
CA ILE A 126 16.04 -4.66 21.69
C ILE A 126 15.71 -5.65 22.81
N GLY A 127 15.38 -5.12 23.99
CA GLY A 127 15.08 -5.93 25.17
C GLY A 127 13.61 -6.34 25.27
N ARG A 128 12.72 -5.36 25.40
CA ARG A 128 11.26 -5.57 25.52
C ARG A 128 10.52 -4.54 24.70
N ILE A 129 9.34 -4.91 24.22
CA ILE A 129 8.42 -4.03 23.49
C ILE A 129 7.13 -3.95 24.33
N GLU A 130 6.76 -2.75 24.76
CA GLU A 130 5.56 -2.49 25.55
C GLU A 130 4.71 -1.45 24.82
N ASP A 131 3.39 -1.67 24.77
CA ASP A 131 2.44 -0.62 24.39
C ASP A 131 2.04 0.17 25.64
N VAL A 132 2.26 1.48 25.60
CA VAL A 132 1.94 2.43 26.67
C VAL A 132 0.91 3.46 26.22
N THR A 133 0.09 3.11 25.23
CA THR A 133 -1.02 3.94 24.76
C THR A 133 -2.02 4.20 25.89
N PRO A 134 -2.29 5.48 26.26
CA PRO A 134 -3.20 5.80 27.35
C PRO A 134 -4.63 5.33 27.05
N THR A 135 -5.16 4.48 27.92
CA THR A 135 -6.57 4.05 27.89
C THR A 135 -7.35 4.81 28.96
N PRO A 136 -8.30 5.68 28.62
CA PRO A 136 -9.04 6.46 29.60
C PRO A 136 -10.11 5.59 30.28
N SER A 137 -10.27 5.74 31.59
CA SER A 137 -11.28 5.02 32.40
C SER A 137 -12.68 5.65 32.34
N ASP A 138 -12.77 6.96 32.10
CA ASP A 138 -14.03 7.71 31.97
C ASP A 138 -13.85 8.86 30.96
N SER A 139 -14.38 8.71 29.75
CA SER A 139 -14.02 9.54 28.60
C SER A 139 -15.24 9.98 27.81
N THR A 140 -15.24 11.22 27.29
CA THR A 140 -16.35 11.69 26.45
C THR A 140 -16.47 10.87 25.16
N ARG A 141 -17.69 10.61 24.70
CA ARG A 141 -17.96 9.89 23.45
C ARG A 141 -17.19 10.54 22.29
N ARG A 142 -16.44 9.75 21.53
CA ARG A 142 -15.68 10.24 20.36
C ARG A 142 -16.59 10.85 19.31
N LYS A 143 -16.07 11.83 18.57
CA LYS A 143 -16.69 12.32 17.33
C LYS A 143 -16.80 11.16 16.34
N GLY A 144 -17.85 11.15 15.50
CA GLY A 144 -18.16 10.04 14.60
C GLY A 144 -16.94 9.61 13.76
N GLY A 145 -16.86 8.31 13.46
CA GLY A 145 -15.78 7.76 12.63
C GLY A 145 -16.14 7.84 11.15
N ARG A 146 -15.14 7.73 10.27
CA ARG A 146 -15.37 7.53 8.85
C ARG A 146 -15.75 6.07 8.62
N ARG A 147 -16.76 5.86 7.81
CA ARG A 147 -17.27 4.56 7.41
C ARG A 147 -17.36 4.58 5.91
N GLY A 148 -17.06 3.46 5.29
CA GLY A 148 -17.26 3.33 3.88
C GLY A 148 -17.67 1.92 3.51
N LEU A 149 -18.33 1.86 2.37
CA LEU A 149 -18.77 0.65 1.74
C LEU A 149 -18.40 0.80 0.27
N ASP A 150 -17.47 -0.03 -0.19
CA ASP A 150 -16.93 0.02 -1.55
C ASP A 150 -16.22 1.36 -1.81
N LEU A 151 -16.54 2.05 -2.91
CA LEU A 151 -16.05 3.39 -3.21
C LEU A 151 -16.74 4.47 -2.36
N LEU A 152 -17.85 4.14 -1.69
CA LEU A 152 -18.61 5.10 -0.89
C LEU A 152 -17.89 5.33 0.43
N SER A 153 -17.69 6.60 0.74
CA SER A 153 -17.08 7.02 2.00
C SER A 153 -17.87 8.17 2.59
N PHE A 154 -18.24 8.05 3.86
CA PHE A 154 -18.96 9.09 4.58
C PHE A 154 -18.53 9.19 6.04
N GLU A 155 -18.64 10.39 6.59
CA GLU A 155 -18.53 10.59 8.04
C GLU A 155 -19.84 10.10 8.69
N SER A 156 -19.72 9.14 9.60
CA SER A 156 -20.90 8.61 10.27
C SER A 156 -21.50 9.65 11.22
N SER A 157 -22.71 10.13 10.89
CA SER A 157 -23.48 10.95 11.80
C SER A 157 -24.00 10.09 12.97
N PRO A 158 -24.28 10.68 14.15
CA PRO A 158 -24.91 9.97 15.25
C PRO A 158 -26.27 9.35 14.90
N ASN A 159 -26.91 9.77 13.80
CA ASN A 159 -28.21 9.30 13.34
C ASN A 159 -28.11 8.16 12.33
N LEU A 160 -26.95 7.99 11.68
CA LEU A 160 -26.75 6.88 10.76
C LEU A 160 -26.73 5.55 11.52
N ARG A 161 -27.54 4.61 11.04
CA ARG A 161 -27.76 3.29 11.65
C ARG A 161 -27.56 2.14 10.67
N GLY A 162 -27.49 2.40 9.37
CA GLY A 162 -27.16 1.37 8.38
C GLY A 162 -27.34 1.83 6.93
N VAL A 163 -26.98 0.93 6.02
CA VAL A 163 -27.15 1.07 4.57
C VAL A 163 -28.11 -0.02 4.09
N THR A 164 -29.02 0.32 3.18
CA THR A 164 -30.03 -0.59 2.61
C THR A 164 -29.88 -0.72 1.10
N ASN A 165 -30.49 -1.78 0.54
CA ASN A 165 -30.51 -2.06 -0.91
C ASN A 165 -29.10 -2.20 -1.54
N VAL A 166 -28.15 -2.75 -0.79
CA VAL A 166 -26.84 -3.10 -1.35
C VAL A 166 -27.01 -4.21 -2.41
N PRO A 167 -26.44 -4.05 -3.61
CA PRO A 167 -26.54 -5.06 -4.67
C PRO A 167 -25.99 -6.45 -4.26
N PRO A 168 -26.37 -7.53 -4.97
CA PRO A 168 -25.70 -8.81 -4.82
C PRO A 168 -24.26 -8.76 -5.36
N GLY A 169 -23.33 -9.44 -4.69
CA GLY A 169 -21.93 -9.49 -5.09
C GLY A 169 -20.96 -9.39 -3.91
N PHE A 170 -19.70 -9.13 -4.24
CA PHE A 170 -18.66 -8.84 -3.25
C PHE A 170 -18.62 -7.35 -2.96
N HIS A 171 -18.60 -7.01 -1.68
CA HIS A 171 -18.56 -5.65 -1.17
C HIS A 171 -17.51 -5.54 -0.09
N PHE A 172 -16.99 -4.35 0.12
CA PHE A 172 -15.96 -4.10 1.13
C PHE A 172 -16.43 -3.03 2.11
N LEU A 173 -16.74 -3.46 3.34
CA LEU A 173 -17.10 -2.56 4.42
C LEU A 173 -15.84 -2.19 5.19
N TYR A 174 -15.60 -0.90 5.39
CA TYR A 174 -14.47 -0.42 6.16
C TYR A 174 -14.84 0.72 7.10
N ALA A 175 -14.02 0.86 8.12
CA ALA A 175 -14.20 1.80 9.19
C ALA A 175 -12.84 2.34 9.63
N SER A 176 -12.81 3.63 9.88
CA SER A 176 -11.69 4.27 10.53
C SER A 176 -12.17 5.12 11.70
N PRO A 177 -11.39 5.21 12.79
CA PRO A 177 -11.75 6.04 13.92
C PRO A 177 -11.76 7.54 13.59
N ASN A 178 -10.94 8.01 12.64
CA ASN A 178 -10.84 9.42 12.23
C ASN A 178 -10.96 9.61 10.70
N ALA A 179 -11.22 10.85 10.27
CA ALA A 179 -11.60 11.20 8.89
C ALA A 179 -10.48 11.10 7.83
N SER A 180 -9.22 11.42 8.17
CA SER A 180 -8.19 11.64 7.14
C SER A 180 -6.99 10.69 7.15
N LEU A 181 -6.54 10.17 8.31
CA LEU A 181 -5.24 9.49 8.36
C LEU A 181 -5.20 8.22 9.22
N SER A 182 -6.29 7.80 9.87
CA SER A 182 -6.24 6.64 10.78
C SER A 182 -6.24 5.29 10.05
N ILE A 183 -5.64 4.26 10.69
CA ILE A 183 -5.74 2.87 10.26
C ILE A 183 -7.19 2.51 9.99
N ARG A 184 -7.41 1.98 8.79
CA ARG A 184 -8.71 1.54 8.32
C ARG A 184 -8.80 0.05 8.56
N HIS A 185 -9.87 -0.38 9.23
CA HIS A 185 -10.22 -1.78 9.42
C HIS A 185 -11.35 -2.10 8.47
N GLY A 186 -11.24 -3.18 7.70
CA GLY A 186 -12.29 -3.57 6.78
C GLY A 186 -12.52 -5.06 6.69
N ARG A 187 -13.67 -5.39 6.11
CA ARG A 187 -14.18 -6.74 5.93
C ARG A 187 -14.83 -6.87 4.56
N TRP A 188 -14.45 -7.92 3.83
CA TRP A 188 -15.17 -8.35 2.65
C TRP A 188 -16.47 -9.04 3.03
N LEU A 189 -17.53 -8.67 2.32
CA LEU A 189 -18.88 -9.18 2.46
C LEU A 189 -19.30 -9.81 1.13
N LYS A 190 -20.00 -10.94 1.20
CA LYS A 190 -20.65 -11.54 0.04
C LYS A 190 -22.15 -11.47 0.23
N ILE A 191 -22.79 -10.61 -0.56
CA ILE A 191 -24.24 -10.47 -0.54
C ILE A 191 -24.83 -11.45 -1.56
N PRO A 192 -25.68 -12.39 -1.12
CA PRO A 192 -26.27 -13.36 -2.03
C PRO A 192 -27.26 -12.70 -2.99
N PRO A 193 -27.53 -13.32 -4.16
CA PRO A 193 -28.57 -12.87 -5.08
C PRO A 193 -29.94 -12.79 -4.40
N ARG A 194 -30.83 -11.91 -4.91
CA ARG A 194 -32.14 -11.61 -4.32
C ARG A 194 -32.84 -12.86 -3.78
N GLN A 195 -33.01 -12.89 -2.47
CA GLN A 195 -33.73 -13.94 -1.76
C GLN A 195 -35.15 -13.48 -1.40
N ARG A 196 -36.00 -14.42 -0.96
CA ARG A 196 -37.37 -14.10 -0.48
C ARG A 196 -37.36 -13.30 0.82
N GLU A 197 -36.35 -13.52 1.66
CA GLU A 197 -36.16 -12.80 2.92
C GLU A 197 -34.98 -11.83 2.80
N PRO A 198 -35.06 -10.64 3.43
CA PRO A 198 -33.97 -9.69 3.42
C PRO A 198 -32.79 -10.23 4.25
N VAL A 199 -31.60 -10.23 3.67
CA VAL A 199 -30.37 -10.55 4.41
C VAL A 199 -29.97 -9.33 5.23
N VAL A 200 -29.94 -9.49 6.55
CA VAL A 200 -29.56 -8.43 7.50
C VAL A 200 -28.25 -8.80 8.17
N LEU A 201 -27.22 -7.98 7.92
CA LEU A 201 -25.92 -8.08 8.59
C LEU A 201 -25.81 -6.95 9.62
N VAL A 202 -25.60 -7.30 10.89
CA VAL A 202 -25.50 -6.33 11.97
C VAL A 202 -24.04 -6.22 12.42
N PHE A 203 -23.49 -5.02 12.33
CA PHE A 203 -22.13 -4.73 12.77
C PHE A 203 -22.15 -3.93 14.06
N LYS A 204 -21.25 -4.28 14.98
CA LYS A 204 -21.01 -3.56 16.22
C LYS A 204 -19.61 -2.97 16.20
N TRP A 205 -19.49 -1.70 16.59
CA TRP A 205 -18.20 -1.09 16.83
C TRP A 205 -17.61 -1.56 18.16
N ILE A 206 -16.43 -2.16 18.09
CA ILE A 206 -15.66 -2.57 19.26
C ILE A 206 -14.67 -1.44 19.59
N GLY A 207 -14.92 -0.74 20.70
CA GLY A 207 -14.12 0.44 21.09
C GLY A 207 -12.76 0.13 21.72
N THR A 208 -12.49 -1.13 22.09
CA THR A 208 -11.17 -1.56 22.58
C THR A 208 -10.16 -1.61 21.45
N ASP A 209 -10.52 -2.33 20.39
CA ASP A 209 -9.63 -2.66 19.26
C ASP A 209 -9.96 -1.85 17.99
N GLU A 210 -10.82 -0.84 18.12
CA GLU A 210 -11.18 0.14 17.07
C GLU A 210 -11.58 -0.48 15.72
N HIS A 211 -12.36 -1.57 15.74
CA HIS A 211 -12.84 -2.24 14.53
C HIS A 211 -14.37 -2.50 14.54
N LEU A 212 -14.93 -2.79 13.37
CA LEU A 212 -16.31 -3.27 13.21
C LEU A 212 -16.35 -4.80 13.24
N SER A 213 -17.03 -5.35 14.24
CA SER A 213 -17.26 -6.80 14.35
C SER A 213 -18.64 -7.15 13.80
N LEU A 214 -18.72 -8.18 12.95
CA LEU A 214 -19.99 -8.76 12.54
C LEU A 214 -20.60 -9.53 13.72
N LEU A 215 -21.85 -9.22 14.07
CA LEU A 215 -22.57 -9.97 15.09
C LEU A 215 -23.19 -11.23 14.48
N PRO A 216 -23.00 -12.40 15.11
CA PRO A 216 -23.69 -13.62 14.71
C PRO A 216 -25.22 -13.45 14.73
N ALA A 217 -25.93 -14.15 13.83
CA ALA A 217 -27.39 -14.03 13.71
C ALA A 217 -28.16 -14.41 14.98
N ASN A 218 -27.61 -15.30 15.81
CA ASN A 218 -28.19 -15.70 17.10
C ASN A 218 -27.91 -14.70 18.24
N ASN A 219 -27.19 -13.61 17.99
CA ASN A 219 -26.89 -12.60 18.99
C ASN A 219 -28.15 -11.80 19.35
N SER A 220 -28.38 -11.55 20.65
CA SER A 220 -29.54 -10.81 21.14
C SER A 220 -29.55 -9.35 20.68
N GLU A 221 -28.38 -8.71 20.58
CA GLU A 221 -28.23 -7.36 20.06
C GLU A 221 -28.52 -7.31 18.55
N ALA A 222 -28.06 -8.31 17.79
CA ALA A 222 -28.38 -8.43 16.37
C ALA A 222 -29.89 -8.59 16.15
N SER A 223 -30.53 -9.48 16.92
CA SER A 223 -31.98 -9.68 16.89
C SER A 223 -32.77 -8.42 17.24
N ALA A 224 -32.28 -7.63 18.22
CA ALA A 224 -32.89 -6.37 18.59
C ALA A 224 -32.74 -5.31 17.50
N ALA A 225 -31.57 -5.20 16.87
CA ALA A 225 -31.32 -4.29 15.76
C ALA A 225 -32.20 -4.61 14.55
N THR A 226 -32.35 -5.90 14.19
CA THR A 226 -33.23 -6.34 13.10
C THR A 226 -34.69 -5.97 13.35
N ARG A 227 -35.18 -6.14 14.58
CA ARG A 227 -36.56 -5.72 14.93
C ARG A 227 -36.77 -4.21 14.87
N ALA A 228 -35.71 -3.42 15.01
CA ALA A 228 -35.78 -1.96 14.96
C ALA A 228 -35.75 -1.39 13.52
N ILE A 229 -35.51 -2.20 12.48
CA ILE A 229 -35.42 -1.72 11.09
C ILE A 229 -36.60 -0.82 10.67
N PRO A 230 -37.88 -1.18 10.91
CA PRO A 230 -39.01 -0.33 10.49
C PRO A 230 -39.01 1.05 11.17
N SER A 231 -38.65 1.12 12.45
CA SER A 231 -38.59 2.39 13.18
C SER A 231 -37.37 3.22 12.77
N LEU A 232 -36.24 2.58 12.47
CA LEU A 232 -35.05 3.23 11.93
C LEU A 232 -35.32 3.83 10.55
N GLN A 233 -36.07 3.13 9.70
CA GLN A 233 -36.47 3.61 8.39
C GLN A 233 -37.39 4.83 8.48
N ALA A 234 -38.37 4.79 9.40
CA ALA A 234 -39.24 5.94 9.68
C ALA A 234 -38.47 7.16 10.23
N ALA A 235 -37.41 6.92 11.01
CA ALA A 235 -36.54 7.96 11.57
C ALA A 235 -35.42 8.43 10.63
N GLN A 236 -35.40 7.99 9.36
CA GLN A 236 -34.35 8.29 8.38
C GLN A 236 -32.93 7.91 8.86
N GLY A 237 -32.82 6.88 9.69
CA GLY A 237 -31.54 6.35 10.16
C GLY A 237 -30.86 5.39 9.18
N LEU A 238 -31.55 5.00 8.11
CA LEU A 238 -31.05 4.10 7.07
C LEU A 238 -30.91 4.86 5.76
N VAL A 239 -29.81 4.62 5.05
CA VAL A 239 -29.53 5.26 3.75
C VAL A 239 -29.46 4.22 2.66
N GLU A 240 -30.05 4.52 1.50
CA GLU A 240 -30.02 3.61 0.35
C GLU A 240 -28.68 3.67 -0.37
N TYR A 241 -28.10 2.50 -0.67
CA TYR A 241 -26.79 2.37 -1.32
C TYR A 241 -26.70 3.21 -2.60
N GLN A 242 -27.68 3.05 -3.51
CA GLN A 242 -27.69 3.78 -4.78
C GLN A 242 -27.80 5.29 -4.58
N ALA A 243 -28.59 5.74 -3.60
CA ALA A 243 -28.73 7.16 -3.33
C ALA A 243 -27.41 7.79 -2.82
N VAL A 244 -26.60 7.03 -2.08
CA VAL A 244 -25.26 7.49 -1.68
C VAL A 244 -24.32 7.53 -2.89
N GLU A 245 -24.34 6.49 -3.72
CA GLU A 245 -23.52 6.41 -4.95
C GLU A 245 -23.80 7.59 -5.88
N ASP A 246 -25.08 7.86 -6.15
CA ASP A 246 -25.52 8.97 -7.00
C ASP A 246 -25.06 10.32 -6.41
N ALA A 247 -25.26 10.52 -5.10
CA ALA A 247 -24.85 11.76 -4.42
C ALA A 247 -23.32 11.96 -4.41
N THR A 248 -22.53 10.90 -4.21
CA THR A 248 -21.07 10.97 -4.28
C THR A 248 -20.59 11.27 -5.70
N SER A 249 -21.25 10.71 -6.70
CA SER A 249 -20.94 10.93 -8.12
C SER A 249 -21.22 12.37 -8.54
N ASP A 250 -22.36 12.93 -8.11
CA ASP A 250 -22.73 14.31 -8.39
C ASP A 250 -21.80 15.30 -7.68
N ALA A 251 -21.38 15.02 -6.44
CA ALA A 251 -20.41 15.84 -5.72
C ALA A 251 -19.01 15.83 -6.36
N ALA A 252 -18.56 14.66 -6.83
CA ALA A 252 -17.30 14.54 -7.57
C ALA A 252 -17.34 15.32 -8.89
N ALA A 253 -18.46 15.29 -9.61
CA ALA A 253 -18.66 16.05 -10.84
C ALA A 253 -18.70 17.58 -10.60
N ALA A 254 -19.26 18.03 -9.47
CA ALA A 254 -19.32 19.44 -9.11
C ALA A 254 -17.96 20.04 -8.72
N ASN A 255 -17.07 19.26 -8.09
CA ASN A 255 -15.73 19.72 -7.71
C ASN A 255 -14.74 19.80 -8.89
N LYS A 256 -15.05 19.19 -10.03
CA LYS A 256 -14.23 19.20 -11.27
C LYS A 256 -14.74 20.24 -12.27
N GLN A 257 -15.06 21.46 -11.81
CA GLN A 257 -15.65 22.52 -12.64
C GLN A 257 -14.68 23.08 -13.71
N ASP A 258 -13.39 22.75 -13.66
CA ASP A 258 -12.35 23.17 -14.62
C ASP A 258 -11.97 22.07 -15.65
N ASP A 259 -12.55 20.85 -15.57
CA ASP A 259 -12.29 19.77 -16.53
C ASP A 259 -13.35 19.75 -17.65
N ILE A 260 -12.90 19.68 -18.91
CA ILE A 260 -13.72 19.79 -20.13
C ILE A 260 -14.75 18.65 -20.30
N HIS A 261 -14.70 17.61 -19.46
CA HIS A 261 -15.65 16.48 -19.49
C HIS A 261 -16.09 16.04 -18.08
N PRO A 262 -17.18 16.58 -17.51
CA PRO A 262 -17.72 16.09 -16.25
C PRO A 262 -18.40 14.73 -16.49
N ARG A 263 -17.73 13.64 -16.09
CA ARG A 263 -18.35 12.30 -16.09
C ARG A 263 -18.92 11.99 -14.72
N ARG A 264 -20.24 11.82 -14.72
CA ARG A 264 -21.01 11.07 -13.73
C ARG A 264 -20.36 9.68 -13.60
N ALA A 265 -19.88 9.29 -12.41
CA ALA A 265 -19.51 7.90 -12.19
C ALA A 265 -20.76 7.07 -12.49
N ALA A 266 -20.66 6.16 -13.46
CA ALA A 266 -21.80 5.32 -13.82
C ALA A 266 -22.09 4.40 -12.62
N PRO A 267 -23.37 4.04 -12.38
CA PRO A 267 -23.68 3.02 -11.38
C PRO A 267 -22.85 1.78 -11.69
N SER A 268 -22.19 1.18 -10.69
CA SER A 268 -21.49 -0.13 -10.73
C SER A 268 -20.00 -0.23 -11.10
N ASP A 269 -19.21 0.85 -11.11
CA ASP A 269 -17.76 0.69 -11.33
C ASP A 269 -17.09 -0.21 -10.27
N TRP A 270 -17.60 -0.22 -9.03
CA TRP A 270 -17.19 -1.19 -8.02
C TRP A 270 -17.32 -2.65 -8.51
N ALA A 271 -18.48 -3.04 -9.05
CA ALA A 271 -18.71 -4.41 -9.51
C ALA A 271 -17.74 -4.82 -10.63
N ARG A 272 -17.28 -3.84 -11.44
CA ARG A 272 -16.26 -4.05 -12.46
C ARG A 272 -14.85 -4.11 -11.88
N LEU A 273 -14.56 -3.33 -10.84
CA LEU A 273 -13.29 -3.34 -10.11
C LEU A 273 -13.06 -4.65 -9.34
N VAL A 274 -14.12 -5.39 -9.00
CA VAL A 274 -14.05 -6.66 -8.26
C VAL A 274 -14.60 -7.86 -9.04
N SER A 275 -14.74 -7.76 -10.37
CA SER A 275 -15.37 -8.77 -11.23
C SER A 275 -14.69 -10.16 -11.23
N HIS A 276 -13.39 -10.21 -10.93
CA HIS A 276 -12.57 -11.41 -10.81
C HIS A 276 -12.27 -11.80 -9.36
N VAL A 277 -12.69 -11.00 -8.37
CA VAL A 277 -12.61 -11.38 -6.96
C VAL A 277 -13.69 -12.42 -6.67
N ASP A 278 -13.27 -13.56 -6.11
CA ASP A 278 -14.16 -14.63 -5.69
C ASP A 278 -13.73 -15.23 -4.34
N ASP A 279 -14.50 -16.19 -3.82
CA ASP A 279 -14.22 -16.85 -2.55
C ASP A 279 -12.83 -17.52 -2.57
N GLY A 280 -12.38 -18.04 -3.71
CA GLY A 280 -11.07 -18.67 -3.86
C GLY A 280 -9.94 -17.66 -3.69
N VAL A 281 -10.04 -16.51 -4.38
CA VAL A 281 -9.08 -15.41 -4.25
C VAL A 281 -9.02 -14.92 -2.80
N LEU A 282 -10.17 -14.66 -2.17
CA LEU A 282 -10.21 -14.15 -0.80
C LEU A 282 -9.69 -15.17 0.22
N ASN A 283 -10.03 -16.45 0.07
CA ASN A 283 -9.55 -17.53 0.95
C ASN A 283 -8.07 -17.83 0.76
N ASN A 284 -7.51 -17.56 -0.42
CA ASN A 284 -6.09 -17.73 -0.67
C ASN A 284 -5.28 -16.58 -0.05
N ILE A 285 -5.74 -15.33 -0.20
CA ILE A 285 -5.01 -14.14 0.25
C ILE A 285 -5.18 -13.89 1.75
N LEU A 286 -6.37 -14.08 2.30
CA LEU A 286 -6.70 -13.77 3.69
C LEU A 286 -6.68 -15.04 4.55
N PRO A 287 -6.28 -14.94 5.83
CA PRO A 287 -6.17 -16.10 6.71
C PRO A 287 -7.50 -16.85 6.82
N ALA A 288 -7.45 -18.18 6.75
CA ALA A 288 -8.62 -19.08 6.77
C ALA A 288 -9.36 -19.16 8.13
N ALA A 289 -9.23 -18.15 8.98
CA ALA A 289 -9.85 -18.08 10.31
C ALA A 289 -11.35 -17.75 10.18
N GLY A 290 -12.13 -18.70 9.65
CA GLY A 290 -13.59 -18.77 9.72
C GLY A 290 -14.36 -17.66 9.02
N ASP A 291 -14.49 -17.68 7.69
CA ASP A 291 -15.29 -16.73 6.87
C ASP A 291 -15.06 -15.22 7.19
N GLU A 292 -14.00 -14.90 7.93
CA GLU A 292 -13.63 -13.57 8.37
C GLU A 292 -12.60 -12.98 7.42
N TRP A 293 -13.04 -12.65 6.21
CA TRP A 293 -12.22 -11.92 5.22
C TRP A 293 -11.95 -10.49 5.68
N THR A 294 -11.13 -10.34 6.70
CA THR A 294 -10.81 -9.09 7.38
C THR A 294 -9.36 -8.68 7.09
N LEU A 295 -9.16 -7.38 6.95
CA LEU A 295 -7.83 -6.81 6.81
C LEU A 295 -7.80 -5.34 7.22
N THR A 296 -6.60 -4.80 7.33
CA THR A 296 -6.36 -3.44 7.77
C THR A 296 -5.37 -2.73 6.85
N SER A 297 -5.25 -1.40 6.99
CA SER A 297 -4.21 -0.62 6.31
C SER A 297 -2.79 -1.11 6.57
N VAL A 298 -2.55 -1.80 7.70
CA VAL A 298 -1.22 -2.27 8.13
C VAL A 298 -0.97 -3.76 7.84
N SER A 299 -1.99 -4.50 7.39
CA SER A 299 -1.84 -5.91 7.00
C SER A 299 -0.75 -6.05 5.93
N SER A 300 0.18 -6.98 6.10
CA SER A 300 1.35 -7.13 5.24
C SER A 300 1.62 -8.59 4.87
N ALA A 301 2.11 -8.82 3.67
CA ALA A 301 2.67 -10.11 3.27
C ALA A 301 4.05 -10.33 3.94
N PRO A 302 4.43 -11.59 4.22
CA PRO A 302 5.74 -11.92 4.77
C PRO A 302 6.92 -11.48 3.89
N GLU A 303 6.74 -11.49 2.56
CA GLU A 303 7.76 -11.07 1.60
C GLU A 303 8.07 -9.57 1.70
N ASP A 304 7.10 -8.78 2.16
CA ASP A 304 7.23 -7.35 2.41
C ASP A 304 7.62 -7.05 3.86
N ALA A 305 7.56 -8.05 4.73
CA ALA A 305 8.00 -7.95 6.10
C ALA A 305 9.53 -8.08 6.17
N GLU A 306 10.20 -7.00 6.54
CA GLU A 306 11.66 -7.01 6.73
C GLU A 306 12.05 -8.02 7.83
N HIS A 307 12.78 -9.07 7.46
CA HIS A 307 13.33 -10.02 8.43
C HIS A 307 14.54 -9.42 9.15
N ILE A 308 14.38 -9.09 10.43
CA ILE A 308 15.47 -8.59 11.29
C ILE A 308 15.85 -9.66 12.32
N PRO A 309 17.10 -10.18 12.31
CA PRO A 309 17.56 -11.18 13.28
C PRO A 309 17.36 -10.72 14.73
N GLY A 310 16.70 -11.57 15.55
CA GLY A 310 16.43 -11.29 16.97
C GLY A 310 15.19 -10.43 17.25
N LEU A 311 14.50 -9.93 16.22
CA LEU A 311 13.27 -9.13 16.38
C LEU A 311 12.00 -9.99 16.30
N SER A 312 12.03 -11.06 15.50
CA SER A 312 10.84 -11.84 15.12
C SER A 312 10.07 -12.47 16.29
N HIS A 313 10.77 -12.98 17.31
CA HIS A 313 10.13 -13.52 18.53
C HIS A 313 9.53 -12.40 19.40
N LEU A 314 10.10 -11.19 19.35
CA LEU A 314 9.60 -10.03 20.10
C LEU A 314 8.37 -9.41 19.41
N GLU A 315 8.36 -9.36 18.08
CA GLU A 315 7.18 -8.97 17.28
C GLU A 315 6.00 -9.94 17.50
N ALA A 316 6.24 -11.25 17.51
CA ALA A 316 5.22 -12.27 17.75
C ALA A 316 4.59 -12.21 19.16
N SER A 317 5.27 -11.57 20.13
CA SER A 317 4.78 -11.39 21.51
C SER A 317 4.23 -9.98 21.76
N SER A 318 4.25 -9.11 20.74
CA SER A 318 3.86 -7.70 20.84
C SER A 318 2.39 -7.47 20.45
N VAL A 319 1.88 -6.26 20.71
CA VAL A 319 0.52 -5.81 20.33
C VAL A 319 0.27 -5.85 18.81
N LEU A 320 1.33 -6.07 18.01
CA LEU A 320 1.32 -6.17 16.56
C LEU A 320 1.10 -7.62 16.08
N ALA A 321 1.10 -8.60 17.00
CA ALA A 321 0.89 -10.01 16.69
C ALA A 321 -0.54 -10.35 16.23
N GLY A 322 -1.49 -9.42 16.40
CA GLY A 322 -2.89 -9.56 15.95
C GLY A 322 -3.14 -9.13 14.50
N GLU A 323 -2.12 -8.70 13.76
CA GLU A 323 -2.28 -8.22 12.38
C GLU A 323 -2.48 -9.37 11.39
N THR A 324 -3.42 -9.21 10.45
CA THR A 324 -3.68 -10.23 9.42
C THR A 324 -2.52 -10.28 8.43
N LYS A 325 -1.91 -11.45 8.31
CA LYS A 325 -0.87 -11.73 7.32
C LYS A 325 -1.50 -12.01 5.97
N LEU A 326 -1.06 -11.32 4.93
CA LEU A 326 -1.53 -11.51 3.55
C LEU A 326 -0.72 -12.64 2.89
N SER A 327 -1.40 -13.56 2.23
CA SER A 327 -0.82 -14.73 1.57
C SER A 327 -0.96 -14.61 0.05
N PHE A 328 -0.21 -13.68 -0.53
CA PHE A 328 -0.19 -13.43 -1.97
C PHE A 328 0.48 -14.55 -2.77
N VAL A 329 0.25 -14.58 -4.08
CA VAL A 329 1.10 -15.37 -4.98
C VAL A 329 2.53 -14.84 -4.90
N SER A 330 3.50 -15.75 -4.71
CA SER A 330 4.90 -15.37 -4.56
C SER A 330 5.47 -14.86 -5.89
N VAL A 331 5.81 -13.57 -5.96
CA VAL A 331 6.37 -12.93 -7.17
C VAL A 331 7.82 -12.51 -6.92
N ASN A 332 8.76 -13.31 -7.41
CA ASN A 332 10.19 -13.04 -7.34
C ASN A 332 10.72 -12.52 -8.69
N LEU A 333 10.76 -11.20 -8.84
CA LEU A 333 11.27 -10.53 -10.04
C LEU A 333 12.77 -10.77 -10.31
N LYS A 334 13.53 -11.30 -9.34
CA LYS A 334 14.96 -11.62 -9.52
C LYS A 334 15.19 -12.99 -10.16
N GLN A 335 14.15 -13.82 -10.23
CA GLN A 335 14.22 -15.15 -10.81
C GLN A 335 12.93 -15.45 -11.58
N THR A 336 12.90 -15.02 -12.84
CA THR A 336 11.75 -15.13 -13.75
C THR A 336 11.95 -16.21 -14.82
N TRP A 337 12.83 -17.16 -14.55
CA TRP A 337 13.21 -18.25 -15.46
C TRP A 337 13.28 -19.58 -14.68
N PRO A 338 13.28 -20.74 -15.37
CA PRO A 338 13.39 -22.05 -14.72
C PRO A 338 14.62 -22.15 -13.81
N THR A 339 14.48 -22.80 -12.65
CA THR A 339 15.59 -22.93 -11.68
C THR A 339 16.82 -23.66 -12.24
N ASP A 340 16.60 -24.52 -13.22
CA ASP A 340 17.58 -25.31 -13.95
C ASP A 340 18.14 -24.62 -15.20
N ALA A 341 17.60 -23.47 -15.62
CA ALA A 341 18.08 -22.74 -16.79
C ALA A 341 19.52 -22.23 -16.60
N ILE A 342 20.30 -22.16 -17.68
CA ILE A 342 21.72 -21.77 -17.66
C ILE A 342 22.03 -20.76 -18.79
N GLY A 343 22.91 -19.80 -18.51
CA GLY A 343 23.50 -18.92 -19.52
C GLY A 343 22.47 -18.08 -20.27
N ARG A 344 22.37 -18.29 -21.59
CA ARG A 344 21.48 -17.53 -22.48
C ARG A 344 20.00 -17.66 -22.10
N GLU A 345 19.56 -18.85 -21.71
CA GLU A 345 18.16 -19.09 -21.33
C GLU A 345 17.73 -18.24 -20.12
N ARG A 346 18.64 -17.98 -19.17
CA ARG A 346 18.37 -17.05 -18.06
C ARG A 346 18.20 -15.62 -18.54
N THR A 347 19.02 -15.20 -19.49
CA THR A 347 18.98 -13.84 -20.05
C THR A 347 17.69 -13.64 -20.83
N ASP A 348 17.31 -14.62 -21.64
CA ASP A 348 16.08 -14.59 -22.43
C ASP A 348 14.85 -14.60 -21.50
N GLY A 349 14.81 -15.46 -20.47
CA GLY A 349 13.72 -15.49 -19.48
C GLY A 349 13.67 -14.30 -18.51
N ALA A 350 14.77 -13.55 -18.37
CA ALA A 350 14.78 -12.28 -17.64
C ALA A 350 14.12 -11.14 -18.46
N ARG A 351 14.26 -11.19 -19.79
CA ARG A 351 13.71 -10.20 -20.73
C ARG A 351 12.26 -10.51 -21.10
N ASP A 352 11.95 -11.77 -21.39
CA ASP A 352 10.59 -12.25 -21.65
C ASP A 352 10.09 -13.10 -20.48
N ARG A 353 9.20 -12.52 -19.68
CA ARG A 353 8.65 -13.18 -18.48
C ARG A 353 7.47 -14.12 -18.77
N SER A 354 7.22 -14.45 -20.04
CA SER A 354 6.10 -15.31 -20.46
C SER A 354 6.08 -16.68 -19.79
N TRP A 355 7.24 -17.32 -19.62
CA TRP A 355 7.34 -18.58 -18.88
C TRP A 355 6.92 -18.40 -17.41
N TYR A 356 7.40 -17.33 -16.79
CA TYR A 356 7.13 -17.04 -15.39
C TYR A 356 5.66 -16.70 -15.15
N LEU A 357 5.02 -15.95 -16.06
CA LEU A 357 3.57 -15.74 -16.03
C LEU A 357 2.82 -17.08 -16.06
N GLY A 358 3.22 -18.01 -16.92
CA GLY A 358 2.67 -19.36 -16.95
C GLY A 358 2.84 -20.09 -15.62
N HIS A 359 4.01 -19.97 -14.98
CA HIS A 359 4.28 -20.55 -13.66
C HIS A 359 3.38 -19.96 -12.56
N LEU A 360 3.17 -18.65 -12.55
CA LEU A 360 2.26 -17.99 -11.60
C LEU A 360 0.81 -18.43 -11.80
N ILE A 361 0.37 -18.55 -13.06
CA ILE A 361 -0.97 -19.05 -13.41
C ILE A 361 -1.14 -20.49 -12.91
N ASP A 362 -0.14 -21.35 -13.13
CA ASP A 362 -0.19 -22.75 -12.71
C ASP A 362 -0.23 -22.88 -11.17
N ALA A 363 0.48 -22.01 -10.44
CA ALA A 363 0.47 -21.98 -8.97
C ALA A 363 -0.90 -21.59 -8.39
N LEU A 364 -1.73 -20.87 -9.14
CA LEU A 364 -3.04 -20.37 -8.72
C LEU A 364 -4.21 -21.26 -9.16
N ILE A 365 -3.95 -22.43 -9.74
CA ILE A 365 -5.02 -23.34 -10.16
C ILE A 365 -5.77 -23.88 -8.92
N PRO A 366 -7.09 -23.61 -8.78
CA PRO A 366 -7.86 -24.07 -7.64
C PRO A 366 -8.11 -25.59 -7.75
N GLN A 367 -7.53 -26.36 -6.84
CA GLN A 367 -7.66 -27.83 -6.70
C GLN A 367 -6.96 -28.69 -7.79
N PRO A 368 -6.61 -29.95 -7.47
CA PRO A 368 -6.07 -30.89 -8.45
C PRO A 368 -7.07 -31.13 -9.59
N GLY A 369 -6.74 -30.69 -10.80
CA GLY A 369 -7.61 -30.81 -11.99
C GLY A 369 -8.25 -29.51 -12.48
N GLY A 370 -7.95 -28.35 -11.87
CA GLY A 370 -8.36 -27.05 -12.39
C GLY A 370 -7.67 -26.68 -13.72
N THR A 371 -8.20 -25.67 -14.41
CA THR A 371 -7.68 -25.24 -15.72
C THR A 371 -6.75 -24.04 -15.58
N ARG A 372 -5.83 -23.85 -16.55
CA ARG A 372 -5.02 -22.62 -16.65
C ARG A 372 -5.87 -21.35 -16.75
N GLN A 373 -7.08 -21.45 -17.32
CA GLN A 373 -8.03 -20.33 -17.34
C GLN A 373 -8.49 -19.94 -15.93
N ALA A 374 -8.70 -20.91 -15.03
CA ALA A 374 -9.04 -20.64 -13.64
C ALA A 374 -7.87 -19.98 -12.90
N GLY A 375 -6.63 -20.46 -13.10
CA GLY A 375 -5.43 -19.81 -12.55
C GLY A 375 -5.23 -18.38 -13.07
N ALA A 376 -5.44 -18.15 -14.37
CA ALA A 376 -5.38 -16.82 -14.96
C ALA A 376 -6.46 -15.89 -14.38
N ARG A 377 -7.68 -16.40 -14.17
CA ARG A 377 -8.77 -15.66 -13.49
C ARG A 377 -8.41 -15.32 -12.05
N ALA A 378 -7.82 -16.25 -11.30
CA ALA A 378 -7.38 -16.02 -9.94
C ALA A 378 -6.28 -14.95 -9.87
N LEU A 379 -5.34 -14.94 -10.82
CA LEU A 379 -4.31 -13.90 -10.92
C LEU A 379 -4.91 -12.51 -11.20
N LEU A 380 -5.92 -12.41 -12.08
CA LEU A 380 -6.68 -11.16 -12.28
C LEU A 380 -7.44 -10.75 -11.01
N GLY A 381 -7.99 -11.71 -10.28
CA GLY A 381 -8.66 -11.48 -9.02
C GLY A 381 -7.71 -10.94 -7.94
N GLU A 382 -6.49 -11.46 -7.85
CA GLU A 382 -5.46 -10.92 -6.95
C GLU A 382 -5.01 -9.51 -7.38
N LEU A 383 -4.85 -9.26 -8.69
CA LEU A 383 -4.54 -7.92 -9.22
C LEU A 383 -5.64 -6.90 -8.85
N GLN A 384 -6.91 -7.27 -9.02
CA GLN A 384 -8.06 -6.44 -8.62
C GLN A 384 -8.10 -6.24 -7.11
N PHE A 385 -8.03 -7.31 -6.33
CA PHE A 385 -7.99 -7.26 -4.86
C PHE A 385 -6.94 -6.28 -4.39
N CYS A 386 -5.71 -6.39 -4.90
CA CYS A 386 -4.62 -5.51 -4.52
C CYS A 386 -5.00 -4.05 -4.81
N PHE A 387 -5.44 -3.74 -6.03
CA PHE A 387 -5.81 -2.38 -6.41
C PHE A 387 -6.90 -1.78 -5.51
N VAL A 388 -8.03 -2.45 -5.28
CA VAL A 388 -9.10 -1.90 -4.44
C VAL A 388 -8.69 -1.79 -2.96
N MET A 389 -7.79 -2.65 -2.48
CA MET A 389 -7.26 -2.51 -1.12
C MET A 389 -6.27 -1.35 -1.00
N VAL A 390 -5.52 -1.01 -2.04
CA VAL A 390 -4.77 0.26 -2.09
C VAL A 390 -5.75 1.44 -2.07
N LEU A 391 -6.76 1.41 -2.94
CA LEU A 391 -7.76 2.47 -3.10
C LEU A 391 -8.48 2.80 -1.79
N VAL A 392 -8.98 1.77 -1.12
CA VAL A 392 -9.87 1.92 0.03
C VAL A 392 -9.12 1.94 1.37
N LEU A 393 -8.07 1.13 1.52
CA LEU A 393 -7.33 1.02 2.79
C LEU A 393 -5.98 1.74 2.79
N ALA A 394 -5.47 2.22 1.66
CA ALA A 394 -4.10 2.67 1.50
C ALA A 394 -3.07 1.60 1.94
N ASN A 395 -3.34 0.33 1.60
CA ASN A 395 -2.48 -0.78 1.97
C ASN A 395 -1.23 -0.85 1.06
N TYR A 396 -0.04 -0.74 1.66
CA TYR A 396 1.23 -0.71 0.94
C TYR A 396 1.64 -2.08 0.35
N SER A 397 1.41 -3.18 1.08
CA SER A 397 1.76 -4.53 0.61
C SER A 397 0.95 -4.90 -0.64
N CYS A 398 -0.33 -4.50 -0.68
CA CYS A 398 -1.16 -4.60 -1.88
C CYS A 398 -0.61 -3.75 -3.05
N LEU A 399 -0.08 -2.55 -2.80
CA LEU A 399 0.51 -1.72 -3.86
C LEU A 399 1.73 -2.41 -4.47
N GLU A 400 2.63 -2.92 -3.64
CA GLU A 400 3.84 -3.61 -4.11
C GLU A 400 3.49 -4.88 -4.88
N GLN A 401 2.50 -5.65 -4.40
CA GLN A 401 2.03 -6.82 -5.11
C GLN A 401 1.38 -6.47 -6.46
N TRP A 402 0.55 -5.43 -6.51
CA TRP A 402 -0.02 -4.92 -7.77
C TRP A 402 1.08 -4.54 -8.77
N LYS A 403 2.12 -3.83 -8.33
CA LYS A 403 3.28 -3.49 -9.18
C LYS A 403 4.05 -4.73 -9.64
N ARG A 404 4.26 -5.73 -8.77
CA ARG A 404 4.95 -6.98 -9.11
C ARG A 404 4.20 -7.77 -10.18
N ILE A 405 2.88 -7.93 -10.02
CA ILE A 405 2.04 -8.65 -10.98
C ILE A 405 2.05 -7.92 -12.33
N LEU A 406 1.85 -6.60 -12.35
CA LEU A 406 1.93 -5.81 -13.59
C LEU A 406 3.32 -5.88 -14.22
N SER A 407 4.39 -5.87 -13.41
CA SER A 407 5.75 -6.02 -13.90
C SER A 407 5.95 -7.32 -14.64
N VAL A 408 5.39 -8.43 -14.16
CA VAL A 408 5.46 -9.72 -14.86
C VAL A 408 4.65 -9.67 -16.15
N ILE A 409 3.38 -9.25 -16.07
CA ILE A 409 2.46 -9.30 -17.22
C ILE A 409 2.96 -8.43 -18.36
N LEU A 410 3.29 -7.16 -18.10
CA LEU A 410 3.61 -6.18 -19.14
C LEU A 410 5.07 -6.28 -19.67
N THR A 411 5.80 -7.32 -19.28
CA THR A 411 7.10 -7.69 -19.86
C THR A 411 7.07 -9.06 -20.55
N CYS A 412 5.89 -9.64 -20.73
CA CYS A 412 5.70 -10.84 -21.52
C CYS A 412 5.68 -10.53 -23.02
N GLN A 413 6.36 -11.36 -23.82
CA GLN A 413 6.40 -11.25 -25.28
C GLN A 413 5.76 -12.48 -25.93
N THR A 414 6.33 -13.67 -25.74
CA THR A 414 5.82 -14.91 -26.38
C THR A 414 4.42 -15.30 -25.92
N ALA A 415 4.02 -14.97 -24.69
CA ALA A 415 2.67 -15.22 -24.19
C ALA A 415 1.59 -14.38 -24.89
N LEU A 416 1.94 -13.24 -25.52
CA LEU A 416 0.99 -12.38 -26.22
C LEU A 416 0.21 -13.15 -27.29
N GLY A 417 0.90 -13.98 -28.07
CA GLY A 417 0.28 -14.82 -29.09
C GLY A 417 -0.41 -16.08 -28.55
N GLN A 418 -0.19 -16.45 -27.29
CA GLN A 418 -0.73 -17.69 -26.70
C GLN A 418 -2.01 -17.44 -25.90
N ILE A 419 -2.06 -16.33 -25.16
CA ILE A 419 -3.16 -15.99 -24.26
C ILE A 419 -3.59 -14.52 -24.44
N GLU A 420 -3.68 -14.04 -25.69
CA GLU A 420 -4.03 -12.64 -26.02
C GLU A 420 -5.24 -12.12 -25.22
N ALA A 421 -6.31 -12.92 -25.10
CA ALA A 421 -7.52 -12.55 -24.37
C ALA A 421 -7.26 -12.19 -22.90
N PHE A 422 -6.27 -12.80 -22.25
CA PHE A 422 -5.85 -12.44 -20.89
C PHE A 422 -5.26 -11.03 -20.85
N PHE A 423 -4.37 -10.69 -21.80
CA PHE A 423 -3.76 -9.36 -21.89
C PHE A 423 -4.79 -8.28 -22.20
N VAL A 424 -5.76 -8.57 -23.08
CA VAL A 424 -6.88 -7.65 -23.36
C VAL A 424 -7.63 -7.31 -22.08
N GLU A 425 -7.96 -8.32 -21.25
CA GLU A 425 -8.63 -8.09 -19.97
C GLU A 425 -7.73 -7.32 -18.98
N VAL A 426 -6.42 -7.59 -18.94
CA VAL A 426 -5.49 -6.81 -18.10
C VAL A 426 -5.50 -5.33 -18.49
N ILE A 427 -5.45 -4.99 -19.78
CA ILE A 427 -5.45 -3.59 -20.22
C ILE A 427 -6.80 -2.91 -19.94
N LYS A 428 -7.93 -3.62 -20.13
CA LYS A 428 -9.26 -3.11 -19.73
C LYS A 428 -9.33 -2.81 -18.24
N LEU A 429 -8.83 -3.74 -17.42
CA LEU A 429 -8.79 -3.57 -15.96
C LEU A 429 -7.88 -2.41 -15.58
N LEU A 430 -6.69 -2.33 -16.16
CA LEU A 430 -5.76 -1.24 -15.90
C LEU A 430 -6.38 0.11 -16.26
N ARG A 431 -7.05 0.22 -17.42
CA ARG A 431 -7.77 1.44 -17.82
C ARG A 431 -8.85 1.84 -16.82
N LEU A 432 -9.65 0.87 -16.36
CA LEU A 432 -10.66 1.11 -15.32
C LEU A 432 -10.01 1.55 -14.01
N GLN A 433 -8.94 0.88 -13.58
CA GLN A 433 -8.19 1.20 -12.37
C GLN A 433 -7.60 2.62 -12.45
N MET A 434 -6.98 2.99 -13.56
CA MET A 434 -6.40 4.33 -13.77
C MET A 434 -7.45 5.44 -13.71
N ALA A 435 -8.74 5.15 -13.98
CA ALA A 435 -9.81 6.12 -13.79
C ALA A 435 -10.13 6.42 -12.31
N HIS A 436 -9.73 5.54 -11.40
CA HIS A 436 -10.00 5.64 -9.95
C HIS A 436 -8.74 5.88 -9.11
N VAL A 437 -7.57 5.99 -9.73
CA VAL A 437 -6.31 6.19 -8.99
C VAL A 437 -6.32 7.50 -8.18
N ASP A 438 -6.92 8.56 -8.70
CA ASP A 438 -7.02 9.82 -7.96
C ASP A 438 -8.03 9.77 -6.80
N ASP A 439 -8.88 8.74 -6.71
CA ASP A 439 -9.85 8.58 -5.62
C ASP A 439 -9.21 8.05 -4.31
N VAL A 440 -7.90 7.74 -4.34
CA VAL A 440 -7.15 7.19 -3.21
C VAL A 440 -6.94 8.25 -2.13
N ASP A 441 -7.55 8.05 -0.97
CA ASP A 441 -7.21 8.85 0.20
C ASP A 441 -5.76 8.55 0.65
N GLY A 442 -4.90 9.56 0.62
CA GLY A 442 -3.51 9.44 1.09
C GLY A 442 -2.46 9.42 -0.02
N GLY A 443 -2.85 9.56 -1.29
CA GLY A 443 -1.92 9.83 -2.39
C GLY A 443 -0.94 8.71 -2.71
N LEU A 444 -1.27 7.46 -2.36
CA LEU A 444 -0.35 6.33 -2.50
C LEU A 444 -0.04 5.98 -3.97
N PHE A 445 -0.96 6.32 -4.88
CA PHE A 445 -0.72 6.30 -6.31
C PHE A 445 -0.47 7.74 -6.81
N GLU A 446 0.78 8.17 -6.84
CA GLU A 446 1.14 9.46 -7.44
C GLU A 446 1.37 9.31 -8.95
N LEU A 447 0.32 9.47 -9.76
CA LEU A 447 0.42 9.40 -11.23
C LEU A 447 0.54 10.76 -11.93
N ARG A 448 0.26 11.85 -11.20
CA ARG A 448 0.32 13.22 -11.71
C ARG A 448 1.75 13.77 -11.77
N ASP A 449 2.64 13.27 -10.90
CA ASP A 449 4.06 13.58 -10.98
C ASP A 449 4.75 12.63 -11.98
N GLU A 450 5.58 13.19 -12.86
CA GLU A 450 6.35 12.42 -13.83
C GLU A 450 7.36 11.50 -13.14
N SER A 451 7.93 11.94 -12.01
CA SER A 451 8.92 11.16 -11.28
C SER A 451 8.30 9.88 -10.70
N SER A 452 7.15 10.01 -10.05
CA SER A 452 6.41 8.91 -9.42
C SER A 452 5.71 7.98 -10.42
N SER A 453 5.35 8.48 -11.62
CA SER A 453 4.73 7.68 -12.68
C SER A 453 5.69 7.03 -13.67
N SER A 454 6.98 7.38 -13.60
CA SER A 454 8.04 6.92 -14.51
C SER A 454 8.06 5.40 -14.73
N TRP A 455 7.95 4.61 -13.65
CA TRP A 455 7.95 3.16 -13.71
C TRP A 455 6.83 2.60 -14.62
N LEU A 456 5.58 3.06 -14.43
CA LEU A 456 4.44 2.55 -15.20
C LEU A 456 4.52 3.04 -16.65
N ARG A 457 4.93 4.31 -16.87
CA ARG A 457 5.15 4.86 -18.21
C ARG A 457 6.16 4.04 -19.01
N LEU A 458 7.33 3.75 -18.42
CA LEU A 458 8.38 2.97 -19.06
C LEU A 458 7.91 1.56 -19.39
N LEU A 459 7.17 0.95 -18.46
CA LEU A 459 6.68 -0.41 -18.58
C LEU A 459 5.60 -0.53 -19.67
N ILE A 460 4.66 0.41 -19.75
CA ILE A 460 3.67 0.49 -20.85
C ILE A 460 4.36 0.75 -22.19
N ARG A 461 5.36 1.63 -22.24
CA ARG A 461 6.12 1.89 -23.47
C ARG A 461 6.83 0.62 -23.99
N LYS A 462 7.48 -0.14 -23.10
CA LYS A 462 8.11 -1.42 -23.46
C LYS A 462 7.07 -2.43 -23.91
N PHE A 463 5.96 -2.53 -23.21
CA PHE A 463 4.84 -3.40 -23.57
C PHE A 463 4.27 -3.07 -24.94
N ARG A 464 4.06 -1.79 -25.25
CA ARG A 464 3.61 -1.30 -26.56
C ARG A 464 4.51 -1.81 -27.68
N ASN A 465 5.83 -1.66 -27.55
CA ASN A 465 6.76 -2.17 -28.55
C ASN A 465 6.63 -3.68 -28.74
N SER A 466 6.44 -4.45 -27.65
CA SER A 466 6.22 -5.90 -27.74
C SER A 466 4.88 -6.26 -28.38
N VAL A 467 3.81 -5.52 -28.12
CA VAL A 467 2.52 -5.70 -28.81
C VAL A 467 2.67 -5.42 -30.30
N GLU A 468 3.39 -4.34 -30.68
CA GLU A 468 3.63 -3.99 -32.08
C GLU A 468 4.44 -5.05 -32.84
N GLU A 469 5.35 -5.74 -32.15
CA GLU A 469 6.18 -6.79 -32.75
C GLU A 469 5.47 -8.15 -32.85
N TYR A 470 4.69 -8.52 -31.83
CA TYR A 470 4.14 -9.88 -31.70
C TYR A 470 2.65 -10.00 -32.06
N THR A 471 1.93 -8.89 -32.24
CA THR A 471 0.52 -8.88 -32.66
C THR A 471 0.36 -8.11 -33.97
N LYS A 472 -0.78 -8.27 -34.65
CA LYS A 472 -1.06 -7.55 -35.90
C LYS A 472 -1.83 -6.27 -35.62
N ASP A 473 -1.59 -5.25 -36.44
CA ASP A 473 -2.38 -4.01 -36.44
C ASP A 473 -3.88 -4.32 -36.50
N GLY A 474 -4.62 -3.83 -35.51
CA GLY A 474 -6.07 -4.02 -35.39
C GLY A 474 -6.50 -5.27 -34.62
N ASP A 475 -5.57 -6.06 -34.08
CA ASP A 475 -5.88 -7.12 -33.11
C ASP A 475 -6.56 -6.53 -31.85
N ALA A 476 -7.26 -7.38 -31.08
CA ALA A 476 -8.07 -6.92 -29.96
C ALA A 476 -7.22 -6.24 -28.88
N LEU A 477 -6.03 -6.80 -28.61
CA LEU A 477 -5.08 -6.21 -27.67
C LEU A 477 -4.56 -4.86 -28.14
N TRP A 478 -4.29 -4.73 -29.44
CA TRP A 478 -3.82 -3.48 -30.04
C TRP A 478 -4.81 -2.34 -29.83
N ASN A 479 -6.07 -2.57 -30.19
CA ASN A 479 -7.11 -1.55 -30.08
C ASN A 479 -7.38 -1.15 -28.62
N GLU A 480 -7.32 -2.11 -27.69
CA GLU A 480 -7.51 -1.81 -26.27
C GLU A 480 -6.32 -1.03 -25.69
N LEU A 481 -5.09 -1.31 -26.14
CA LEU A 481 -3.90 -0.56 -25.76
C LEU A 481 -3.94 0.88 -26.31
N ASP A 482 -4.36 1.07 -27.56
CA ASP A 482 -4.61 2.40 -28.12
C ASP A 482 -5.65 3.18 -27.29
N ALA A 483 -6.74 2.52 -26.88
CA ALA A 483 -7.76 3.13 -26.03
C ALA A 483 -7.22 3.49 -24.64
N PHE A 484 -6.33 2.68 -24.09
CA PHE A 484 -5.65 2.96 -22.82
C PHE A 484 -4.70 4.17 -22.94
N GLU A 485 -3.85 4.22 -23.95
CA GLU A 485 -2.92 5.34 -24.15
C GLU A 485 -3.66 6.65 -24.43
N ALA A 486 -4.73 6.61 -25.23
CA ALA A 486 -5.59 7.76 -25.45
C ALA A 486 -6.20 8.27 -24.14
N PHE A 487 -6.66 7.37 -23.26
CA PHE A 487 -7.17 7.72 -21.94
C PHE A 487 -6.09 8.35 -21.05
N MET A 488 -4.88 7.78 -21.01
CA MET A 488 -3.78 8.33 -20.19
C MET A 488 -3.31 9.69 -20.70
N LYS A 489 -3.33 9.91 -22.01
CA LYS A 489 -3.04 11.21 -22.62
C LYS A 489 -4.09 12.25 -22.24
N ASP A 490 -5.38 11.90 -22.33
CA ASP A 490 -6.48 12.81 -22.01
C ASP A 490 -6.53 13.16 -20.51
N HIS A 491 -6.40 12.16 -19.64
CA HIS A 491 -6.62 12.32 -18.20
C HIS A 491 -5.36 12.77 -17.43
N TYR A 492 -4.17 12.36 -17.88
CA TYR A 492 -2.91 12.61 -17.15
C TYR A 492 -1.86 13.34 -17.98
N ASN A 493 -2.19 13.74 -19.22
CA ASN A 493 -1.24 14.34 -20.16
C ASN A 493 0.01 13.47 -20.38
N TRP A 494 -0.14 12.15 -20.30
CA TRP A 494 0.93 11.21 -20.63
C TRP A 494 1.05 11.14 -22.15
N ASP A 495 2.02 11.86 -22.71
CA ASP A 495 2.33 11.70 -24.12
C ASP A 495 3.23 10.46 -24.28
N SER A 496 2.79 9.48 -25.07
CA SER A 496 3.62 8.32 -25.46
C SER A 496 4.73 8.70 -26.44
N GLY A 497 5.11 9.98 -26.45
CA GLY A 497 5.88 10.69 -27.44
C GLY A 497 7.05 9.87 -27.97
N ARG A 498 6.89 9.39 -29.21
CA ARG A 498 7.96 8.75 -29.99
C ARG A 498 9.18 9.67 -30.20
N ASN A 499 9.09 10.96 -29.87
CA ASN A 499 10.16 11.95 -30.00
C ASN A 499 10.18 12.92 -28.81
N TRP A 500 11.04 12.66 -27.83
CA TRP A 500 11.58 13.69 -26.96
C TRP A 500 13.07 13.81 -27.24
N LEU A 501 13.59 15.04 -27.19
CA LEU A 501 14.99 15.31 -27.45
C LEU A 501 15.80 14.79 -26.26
N LYS A 502 16.44 13.62 -26.42
CA LYS A 502 17.29 12.99 -25.38
C LYS A 502 18.43 13.91 -24.90
N ARG A 503 18.89 14.80 -25.78
CA ARG A 503 19.96 15.78 -25.56
C ARG A 503 19.78 16.96 -26.51
N GLY A 504 19.78 18.19 -26.00
CA GLY A 504 19.56 19.39 -26.79
C GLY A 504 20.14 20.65 -26.19
N MET A 505 20.57 21.59 -27.04
CA MET A 505 20.90 22.94 -26.59
C MET A 505 19.61 23.75 -26.47
N VAL A 506 19.34 24.27 -25.29
CA VAL A 506 18.26 25.21 -25.01
C VAL A 506 18.86 26.58 -24.73
N GLU A 507 18.37 27.59 -25.44
CA GLU A 507 18.77 28.97 -25.25
C GLU A 507 17.85 29.58 -24.18
N LEU A 508 18.44 30.01 -23.06
CA LEU A 508 17.73 30.69 -21.98
C LEU A 508 17.32 32.10 -22.40
N GLU A 509 16.40 32.74 -21.67
CA GLU A 509 15.98 34.15 -21.93
C GLU A 509 17.17 35.13 -21.95
N ASP A 510 18.28 34.76 -21.32
CA ASP A 510 19.51 35.54 -21.22
C ASP A 510 20.44 35.35 -22.44
N GLY A 511 20.07 34.51 -23.41
CA GLY A 511 20.86 34.18 -24.62
C GLY A 511 21.92 33.10 -24.41
N ASP A 512 22.02 32.54 -23.21
CA ASP A 512 22.95 31.45 -22.88
C ASP A 512 22.40 30.10 -23.36
N LYS A 513 23.21 29.37 -24.14
CA LYS A 513 22.88 28.03 -24.62
C LYS A 513 23.34 26.99 -23.61
N VAL A 514 22.39 26.40 -22.90
CA VAL A 514 22.63 25.33 -21.94
C VAL A 514 22.31 23.99 -22.60
N GLU A 515 23.25 23.05 -22.49
CA GLU A 515 23.01 21.66 -22.88
C GLU A 515 22.15 20.99 -21.82
N LEU A 516 20.89 20.71 -22.18
CA LEU A 516 19.97 19.96 -21.35
C LEU A 516 20.10 18.47 -21.69
N THR A 517 20.58 17.70 -20.71
CA THR A 517 20.46 16.25 -20.65
C THR A 517 19.35 15.94 -19.64
N VAL A 518 18.36 15.15 -20.05
CA VAL A 518 17.35 14.64 -19.12
C VAL A 518 18.00 13.52 -18.32
N ASP A 519 18.25 13.76 -17.02
CA ASP A 519 18.71 12.71 -16.11
C ASP A 519 17.64 11.60 -16.05
N GLY A 520 18.07 10.36 -16.34
CA GLY A 520 17.20 9.17 -16.45
C GLY A 520 17.27 8.48 -17.81
N ALA A 521 17.65 9.18 -18.87
CA ALA A 521 17.77 8.62 -20.22
C ALA A 521 18.93 7.61 -20.38
N ASP A 522 19.99 7.76 -19.60
CA ASP A 522 21.18 6.91 -19.68
C ASP A 522 21.00 5.58 -18.94
N GLU A 523 20.04 5.46 -18.01
CA GLU A 523 19.63 4.15 -17.45
C GLU A 523 18.70 3.39 -18.42
N ASP A 524 18.06 4.11 -19.35
CA ASP A 524 17.02 3.59 -20.25
C ASP A 524 17.55 2.85 -21.50
N GLU A 525 18.87 2.81 -21.70
CA GLU A 525 19.54 2.08 -22.79
C GLU A 525 20.58 1.07 -22.30
N GLU A 526 20.49 0.60 -21.04
CA GLU A 526 21.17 -0.65 -20.66
C GLU A 526 20.40 -1.84 -21.28
N THR A 527 20.50 -1.98 -22.60
CA THR A 527 20.13 -3.19 -23.32
C THR A 527 21.08 -4.31 -22.94
N GLY A 528 20.92 -4.86 -21.73
CA GLY A 528 21.31 -6.22 -21.40
C GLY A 528 22.80 -6.56 -21.50
N GLU A 529 23.71 -5.67 -21.11
CA GLU A 529 25.11 -6.04 -20.82
C GLU A 529 25.41 -6.03 -19.31
N TYR A 530 24.51 -6.58 -18.49
CA TYR A 530 24.95 -7.04 -17.17
C TYR A 530 25.67 -8.38 -17.36
N ALA A 531 26.99 -8.33 -17.52
CA ALA A 531 27.81 -9.53 -17.41
C ALA A 531 27.57 -10.14 -16.01
N PRO A 532 27.12 -11.40 -15.89
CA PRO A 532 27.01 -12.02 -14.58
C PRO A 532 28.41 -12.10 -13.97
N VAL A 533 28.60 -11.43 -12.84
CA VAL A 533 29.79 -11.63 -12.01
C VAL A 533 29.75 -13.08 -11.55
N ILE A 534 30.63 -13.90 -12.12
CA ILE A 534 30.89 -15.25 -11.65
C ILE A 534 31.47 -15.10 -10.25
N VAL A 535 30.64 -15.34 -9.24
CA VAL A 535 31.14 -15.62 -7.89
C VAL A 535 31.52 -17.09 -7.91
N GLU A 536 32.81 -17.36 -8.14
CA GLU A 536 33.37 -18.69 -7.91
C GLU A 536 33.19 -19.02 -6.42
N THR A 537 32.37 -20.04 -6.13
CA THR A 537 32.31 -20.69 -4.82
C THR A 537 33.48 -21.62 -4.60
#